data_AF-J7L1E6-F1
#
_entry.id   AF-J7L1E6-F1
#
_cell.length_a   1.000
_cell.length_b   1.000
_cell.length_c   1.000
_cell.angle_alpha   90.00
_cell.angle_beta   90.00
_cell.angle_gamma   90.00
#
_symmetry.space_group_name_H-M   'P 1'
#
loop_
_entity.id
_entity.type
_entity.pdbx_description
1 polymer ?
#
loop_
_entity_poly.entity_id
_entity_poly.type
_entity_poly.pdbx_seq_one_letter_code
_entity_poly.pdbx_strand_id
1 'polypeptide(L)'
;MPMLVAVPTLTSTEDNVLARVPGEYRHYFNGRVPVPFTKRRWEFSGEPVSVPLVRAFLETCAAGRDADYRYVLTLLGAELATNAIRHSRSGEPGQTFVIRVDRGPNGMTVTCRDNGMPSSALEEGGGRLFAAAPEERLTAEDGRGLALIDSFATTWGDNGHPSIRKVWFHLAYDLTGSSWPAA
;
A
#
# COMPACT_ATOMS: atom_id res chain seq x y z
N MET A 1 -31.37 10.38 23.69
CA MET A 1 -31.23 10.31 22.22
C MET A 1 -29.75 10.44 21.91
N PRO A 2 -29.08 9.46 21.29
CA PRO A 2 -27.69 9.64 20.92
C PRO A 2 -27.60 10.50 19.66
N MET A 3 -26.73 11.51 19.68
CA MET A 3 -26.42 12.35 18.52
C MET A 3 -25.73 11.48 17.47
N LEU A 4 -26.29 11.46 16.25
CA LEU A 4 -25.58 11.04 15.05
C LEU A 4 -24.41 12.00 14.82
N VAL A 5 -23.19 11.53 15.09
CA VAL A 5 -21.97 12.21 14.64
C VAL A 5 -22.00 12.17 13.12
N ALA A 6 -22.12 13.33 12.49
CA ALA A 6 -22.02 13.45 11.04
C ALA A 6 -20.63 12.94 10.62
N VAL A 7 -20.62 11.86 9.83
CA VAL A 7 -19.41 11.40 9.14
C VAL A 7 -18.96 12.53 8.21
N PRO A 8 -17.73 13.03 8.33
CA PRO A 8 -17.25 14.08 7.43
C PRO A 8 -17.21 13.52 6.01
N THR A 9 -17.95 14.15 5.11
CA THR A 9 -17.91 13.84 3.68
C THR A 9 -16.53 14.22 3.13
N LEU A 10 -15.69 13.23 2.87
CA LEU A 10 -14.39 13.39 2.20
C LEU A 10 -14.59 13.61 0.69
N THR A 11 -15.11 14.76 0.26
CA THR A 11 -15.41 15.01 -1.17
C THR A 11 -14.57 16.09 -1.86
N SER A 12 -13.48 16.58 -1.26
CA SER A 12 -12.65 17.62 -1.91
C SER A 12 -11.18 17.27 -2.13
N THR A 13 -10.73 16.05 -1.82
CA THR A 13 -9.30 15.70 -1.94
C THR A 13 -8.99 14.89 -3.21
N GLU A 14 -9.91 14.06 -3.68
CA GLU A 14 -9.67 13.10 -4.77
C GLU A 14 -9.45 13.78 -6.14
N ASP A 15 -10.21 14.82 -6.46
CA ASP A 15 -10.09 15.56 -7.72
C ASP A 15 -8.78 16.35 -7.85
N ASN A 16 -8.23 16.85 -6.74
CA ASN A 16 -6.97 17.60 -6.74
C ASN A 16 -5.76 16.68 -6.94
N VAL A 17 -5.84 15.46 -6.41
CA VAL A 17 -4.74 14.48 -6.48
C VAL A 17 -4.56 13.93 -7.91
N LEU A 18 -5.64 13.75 -8.67
CA LEU A 18 -5.59 13.35 -10.09
C LEU A 18 -5.15 14.46 -11.05
N ALA A 19 -5.08 15.71 -10.61
CA ALA A 19 -4.61 16.82 -11.43
C ALA A 19 -3.11 16.70 -11.77
N ARG A 20 -2.34 16.01 -10.91
CA ARG A 20 -0.90 15.78 -11.09
C ARG A 20 -0.57 14.56 -11.97
N VAL A 21 -1.57 13.76 -12.34
CA VAL A 21 -1.39 12.59 -13.21
C VAL A 21 -1.53 13.02 -14.68
N PRO A 22 -0.53 12.74 -15.55
CA PRO A 22 -0.64 13.01 -16.97
C PRO A 22 -1.89 12.34 -17.58
N GLY A 23 -2.53 13.01 -18.53
CA GLY A 23 -3.86 12.62 -19.04
C GLY A 23 -3.90 11.18 -19.56
N GLU A 24 -2.84 10.76 -20.25
CA GLU A 24 -2.66 9.42 -20.80
C GLU A 24 -2.63 8.32 -19.72
N TYR A 25 -2.32 8.64 -18.46
CA TYR A 25 -2.27 7.70 -17.35
C TYR A 25 -3.45 7.80 -16.38
N ARG A 26 -4.39 8.73 -16.58
CA ARG A 26 -5.58 8.86 -15.72
C ARG A 26 -6.42 7.59 -15.63
N HIS A 27 -6.37 6.75 -16.67
CA HIS A 27 -7.05 5.46 -16.69
C HIS A 27 -6.47 4.44 -15.68
N TYR A 28 -5.35 4.73 -15.03
CA TYR A 28 -4.81 3.93 -13.93
C TYR A 28 -5.45 4.24 -12.57
N PHE A 29 -6.26 5.31 -12.47
CA PHE A 29 -6.75 5.85 -11.20
C PHE A 29 -8.24 6.19 -11.22
N ASN A 30 -9.00 5.68 -12.19
CA ASN A 30 -10.38 6.09 -12.42
C ASN A 30 -11.44 5.18 -11.79
N GLY A 31 -11.02 4.15 -11.03
CA GLY A 31 -11.91 3.18 -10.39
C GLY A 31 -12.69 2.28 -11.35
N ARG A 32 -12.50 2.41 -12.67
CA ARG A 32 -13.18 1.59 -13.68
C ARG A 32 -12.46 0.27 -13.84
N VAL A 33 -13.21 -0.77 -14.22
CA VAL A 33 -12.63 -2.08 -14.56
C VAL A 33 -11.58 -1.88 -15.67
N PRO A 34 -10.31 -2.19 -15.40
CA PRO A 34 -9.25 -1.95 -16.36
C PRO A 34 -9.30 -3.00 -17.47
N VAL A 35 -8.78 -2.65 -18.65
CA VAL A 35 -8.38 -3.66 -19.64
C VAL A 35 -7.46 -4.69 -18.97
N PRO A 36 -7.52 -5.98 -19.38
CA PRO A 36 -6.66 -7.00 -18.82
C PRO A 36 -5.19 -6.58 -18.82
N PHE A 37 -4.54 -6.68 -17.66
CA PHE A 37 -3.12 -6.41 -17.50
C PHE A 37 -2.49 -7.54 -16.67
N THR A 38 -1.24 -7.86 -16.97
CA THR A 38 -0.43 -8.76 -16.14
C THR A 38 0.42 -7.98 -15.14
N LYS A 39 0.90 -6.79 -15.53
CA LYS A 39 1.71 -5.91 -14.69
C LYS A 39 1.29 -4.47 -14.87
N ARG A 40 1.24 -3.73 -13.77
CA ARG A 40 1.04 -2.28 -13.77
C ARG A 40 1.91 -1.66 -12.69
N ARG A 41 2.53 -0.52 -12.96
CA ARG A 41 3.32 0.20 -11.96
C ARG A 41 3.11 1.70 -12.10
N TRP A 42 3.30 2.40 -10.99
CA TRP A 42 3.33 3.85 -10.95
C TRP A 42 4.38 4.33 -9.94
N GLU A 43 4.99 5.47 -10.24
CA GLU A 43 5.94 6.15 -9.38
C GLU A 43 5.23 7.31 -8.68
N PHE A 44 5.26 7.30 -7.35
CA PHE A 44 4.59 8.27 -6.50
C PHE A 44 5.63 9.17 -5.84
N SER A 45 5.30 10.45 -5.62
CA SER A 45 6.09 11.29 -4.75
C SER A 45 6.07 10.75 -3.31
N GLY A 46 7.18 10.92 -2.62
CA GLY A 46 7.42 10.58 -1.22
C GLY A 46 6.58 11.33 -0.19
N GLU A 47 5.52 12.02 -0.59
CA GLU A 47 4.74 12.91 0.25
C GLU A 47 3.46 12.21 0.73
N PRO A 48 2.99 12.44 1.96
CA PRO A 48 1.74 11.88 2.47
C PRO A 48 0.51 12.15 1.57
N VAL A 49 0.51 13.26 0.82
CA VAL A 49 -0.53 13.61 -0.15
C VAL A 49 -0.66 12.59 -1.31
N SER A 50 0.33 11.71 -1.49
CA SER A 50 0.30 10.64 -2.49
C SER A 50 -0.48 9.40 -2.06
N VAL A 51 -0.76 9.21 -0.76
CA VAL A 51 -1.46 8.01 -0.26
C VAL A 51 -2.87 7.87 -0.86
N PRO A 52 -3.69 8.93 -1.00
CA PRO A 52 -4.94 8.85 -1.75
C PRO A 52 -4.76 8.41 -3.21
N LEU A 53 -3.68 8.84 -3.87
CA LEU A 53 -3.39 8.43 -5.25
C LEU A 53 -3.03 6.93 -5.33
N VAL A 54 -2.28 6.43 -4.34
CA VAL A 54 -1.99 4.99 -4.20
C VAL A 54 -3.29 4.20 -4.04
N ARG A 55 -4.24 4.70 -3.24
CA ARG A 55 -5.54 4.05 -3.06
C ARG A 55 -6.31 3.98 -4.38
N ALA A 56 -6.46 5.11 -5.07
CA ALA A 56 -7.15 5.16 -6.38
C ALA A 56 -6.49 4.24 -7.42
N PHE A 57 -5.16 4.12 -7.41
CA PHE A 57 -4.42 3.21 -8.28
C PHE A 57 -4.76 1.74 -8.02
N LEU A 58 -4.76 1.35 -6.75
CA LEU A 58 -5.03 -0.04 -6.33
C LEU A 58 -6.50 -0.41 -6.50
N GLU A 59 -7.42 0.51 -6.18
CA GLU A 59 -8.85 0.37 -6.44
C GLU A 59 -9.11 0.14 -7.93
N THR A 60 -8.47 0.91 -8.80
CA THR A 60 -8.56 0.71 -10.25
C THR A 60 -7.97 -0.64 -10.66
N CYS A 61 -6.83 -1.05 -10.08
CA CYS A 61 -6.25 -2.37 -10.33
C CYS A 61 -7.18 -3.52 -9.89
N ALA A 62 -8.00 -3.31 -8.86
CA ALA A 62 -8.89 -4.31 -8.29
C ALA A 62 -10.37 -4.15 -8.70
N ALA A 63 -10.71 -3.15 -9.52
CA ALA A 63 -12.09 -2.75 -9.82
C ALA A 63 -13.01 -3.87 -10.33
N GLY A 64 -12.47 -4.92 -10.93
CA GLY A 64 -13.21 -6.12 -11.35
C GLY A 64 -13.26 -7.25 -10.32
N ARG A 65 -13.07 -6.96 -9.03
CA ARG A 65 -13.16 -7.88 -7.90
C ARG A 65 -14.26 -7.43 -6.94
N ASP A 66 -14.64 -8.29 -6.02
CA ASP A 66 -15.62 -8.00 -4.97
C ASP A 66 -15.15 -6.86 -4.05
N ALA A 67 -16.05 -6.39 -3.19
CA ALA A 67 -15.81 -5.23 -2.34
C ALA A 67 -14.71 -5.51 -1.29
N ASP A 68 -14.71 -6.70 -0.69
CA ASP A 68 -13.76 -7.07 0.37
C ASP A 68 -12.34 -7.18 -0.19
N TYR A 69 -12.16 -7.88 -1.32
CA TYR A 69 -10.87 -7.97 -1.98
C TYR A 69 -10.32 -6.58 -2.35
N ARG A 70 -11.17 -5.71 -2.93
CA ARG A 70 -10.79 -4.34 -3.28
C ARG A 70 -10.37 -3.54 -2.04
N TYR A 71 -11.11 -3.66 -0.95
CA TYR A 71 -10.81 -2.98 0.30
C TYR A 71 -9.49 -3.46 0.90
N VAL A 72 -9.30 -4.77 1.06
CA VAL A 72 -8.09 -5.36 1.67
C VAL A 72 -6.85 -5.04 0.83
N LEU A 73 -6.90 -5.23 -0.49
CA LEU A 73 -5.77 -4.89 -1.37
C LEU A 73 -5.35 -3.43 -1.23
N THR A 74 -6.33 -2.53 -1.18
CA THR A 74 -6.12 -1.08 -1.10
C THR A 74 -5.60 -0.67 0.27
N LEU A 75 -6.14 -1.25 1.35
CA LEU A 75 -5.67 -1.07 2.71
C LEU A 75 -4.18 -1.47 2.84
N LEU A 76 -3.85 -2.70 2.46
CA LEU A 76 -2.48 -3.23 2.56
C LEU A 76 -1.48 -2.43 1.71
N GLY A 77 -1.86 -2.04 0.50
CA GLY A 77 -1.00 -1.23 -0.36
C GLY A 77 -0.81 0.20 0.14
N ALA A 78 -1.81 0.79 0.80
CA ALA A 78 -1.67 2.08 1.46
C ALA A 78 -0.73 2.01 2.68
N GLU A 79 -0.76 0.91 3.43
CA GLU A 79 0.22 0.66 4.51
C GLU A 79 1.64 0.53 3.96
N LEU A 80 1.85 -0.20 2.85
CA LEU A 80 3.16 -0.26 2.20
C LEU A 80 3.67 1.12 1.76
N ALA A 81 2.81 1.96 1.19
CA ALA A 81 3.17 3.32 0.79
C ALA A 81 3.50 4.21 2.01
N THR A 82 2.69 4.10 3.07
CA THR A 82 2.91 4.84 4.32
C THR A 82 4.24 4.44 4.96
N ASN A 83 4.57 3.15 4.96
CA ASN A 83 5.86 2.65 5.45
C ASN A 83 7.03 3.21 4.62
N ALA A 84 6.92 3.23 3.29
CA ALA A 84 7.95 3.80 2.43
C ALA A 84 8.16 5.29 2.70
N ILE A 85 7.09 6.06 2.90
CA ILE A 85 7.16 7.50 3.19
C ILE A 85 7.75 7.75 4.59
N ARG A 86 7.40 6.96 5.59
CA ARG A 86 7.81 7.21 6.99
C ARG A 86 9.19 6.65 7.35
N HIS A 87 9.56 5.50 6.77
CA HIS A 87 10.68 4.69 7.26
C HIS A 87 11.80 4.50 6.22
N SER A 88 11.73 5.19 5.07
CA SER A 88 12.77 5.11 4.04
C SER A 88 13.16 6.50 3.56
N ARG A 89 14.27 6.57 2.82
CA ARG A 89 14.68 7.78 2.09
C ARG A 89 13.62 8.25 1.09
N SER A 90 12.67 7.41 0.69
CA SER A 90 11.58 7.84 -0.17
C SER A 90 10.72 8.93 0.47
N GLY A 91 10.73 9.12 1.79
CA GLY A 91 10.06 10.23 2.46
C GLY A 91 10.79 11.57 2.43
N GLU A 92 12.04 11.61 1.97
CA GLU A 92 12.83 12.85 1.92
C GLU A 92 12.31 13.79 0.82
N PRO A 93 12.52 15.11 0.94
CA PRO A 93 12.03 16.08 -0.05
C PRO A 93 12.44 15.74 -1.49
N GLY A 94 11.45 15.68 -2.38
CA GLY A 94 11.65 15.37 -3.80
C GLY A 94 11.95 13.92 -4.13
N GLN A 95 11.94 13.01 -3.14
CA GLN A 95 12.11 11.58 -3.38
C GLN A 95 10.80 10.91 -3.80
N THR A 96 10.93 9.68 -4.31
CA THR A 96 9.81 8.89 -4.84
C THR A 96 9.86 7.45 -4.35
N PHE A 97 8.75 6.75 -4.52
CA PHE A 97 8.65 5.29 -4.38
C PHE A 97 7.78 4.72 -5.50
N VAL A 98 7.87 3.41 -5.74
CA VAL A 98 7.13 2.75 -6.82
C VAL A 98 6.19 1.69 -6.25
N ILE A 99 4.91 1.75 -6.62
CA ILE A 99 3.97 0.63 -6.42
C ILE A 99 3.84 -0.11 -7.74
N ARG A 100 4.01 -1.44 -7.69
CA ARG A 100 3.75 -2.36 -8.79
C ARG A 100 2.72 -3.39 -8.37
N VAL A 101 1.77 -3.66 -9.25
CA VAL A 101 0.79 -4.74 -9.14
C VAL A 101 1.08 -5.77 -10.22
N ASP A 102 1.37 -6.99 -9.80
CA ASP A 102 1.43 -8.18 -10.65
C ASP A 102 0.12 -8.96 -10.47
N ARG A 103 -0.62 -9.13 -11.56
CA ARG A 103 -1.87 -9.90 -11.59
C ARG A 103 -1.58 -11.33 -12.06
N GLY A 104 -1.87 -12.30 -11.20
CA GLY A 104 -1.75 -13.72 -11.49
C GLY A 104 -3.12 -14.41 -11.60
N PRO A 105 -3.14 -15.74 -11.86
CA PRO A 105 -4.38 -16.52 -11.92
C PRO A 105 -5.10 -16.60 -10.56
N ASN A 106 -4.35 -16.60 -9.46
CA ASN A 106 -4.90 -16.89 -8.12
C ASN A 106 -4.97 -15.66 -7.21
N GLY A 107 -4.52 -14.48 -7.68
CA GLY A 107 -4.46 -13.29 -6.84
C GLY A 107 -3.64 -12.17 -7.45
N MET A 108 -3.38 -11.14 -6.65
CA MET A 108 -2.47 -10.06 -7.01
C MET A 108 -1.33 -9.97 -6.01
N THR A 109 -0.15 -9.66 -6.52
CA THR A 109 1.00 -9.29 -5.71
C THR A 109 1.27 -7.80 -5.86
N VAL A 110 1.25 -7.09 -4.75
CA VAL A 110 1.61 -5.67 -4.69
C VAL A 110 3.02 -5.56 -4.14
N THR A 111 3.89 -4.87 -4.86
CA THR A 111 5.27 -4.59 -4.42
C THR A 111 5.46 -3.09 -4.31
N CYS A 112 5.90 -2.64 -3.14
CA CYS A 112 6.45 -1.31 -2.94
C CYS A 112 7.98 -1.39 -3.05
N ARG A 113 8.57 -0.60 -3.94
CA ARG A 113 10.00 -0.35 -4.00
C ARG A 113 10.26 1.05 -3.47
N ASP A 114 11.07 1.15 -2.43
CA ASP A 114 11.51 2.41 -1.85
C ASP A 114 13.03 2.59 -1.97
N ASN A 115 13.51 3.75 -1.52
CA ASN A 115 14.93 4.15 -1.61
C ASN A 115 15.77 3.67 -0.42
N GLY A 116 15.30 2.70 0.37
CA GLY A 116 16.01 2.08 1.47
C GLY A 116 16.09 2.94 2.73
N MET A 117 16.78 2.41 3.74
CA MET A 117 16.89 3.05 5.07
C MET A 117 17.55 4.44 4.96
N PRO A 118 17.08 5.45 5.72
CA PRO A 118 17.81 6.70 5.91
C PRO A 118 19.22 6.42 6.41
N SER A 119 20.19 7.27 6.05
CA SER A 119 21.59 7.09 6.44
C SER A 119 21.78 7.03 7.96
N SER A 120 20.91 7.69 8.74
CA SER A 120 20.90 7.67 10.20
C SER A 120 20.48 6.34 10.82
N ALA A 121 19.75 5.49 10.10
CA ALA A 121 19.23 4.22 10.60
C ALA A 121 20.09 3.00 10.22
N LEU A 122 21.19 3.20 9.50
CA LEU A 122 22.12 2.14 9.12
C LEU A 122 22.89 1.54 10.32
N GLU A 123 22.94 2.26 11.44
CA GLU A 123 23.61 1.82 12.67
C GLU A 123 22.83 0.71 13.43
N GLU A 124 21.52 0.59 13.21
CA GLU A 124 20.65 -0.35 13.95
C GLU A 124 20.45 -1.72 13.25
N GLY A 125 21.13 -1.97 12.13
CA GLY A 125 21.10 -3.26 11.44
C GLY A 125 19.97 -3.37 10.40
N GLY A 126 20.32 -3.14 9.14
CA GLY A 126 19.40 -3.18 7.99
C GLY A 126 18.99 -4.59 7.50
N GLY A 127 18.61 -5.49 8.41
CA GLY A 127 18.22 -6.89 8.14
C GLY A 127 16.82 -7.06 7.52
N ARG A 128 16.31 -8.29 7.45
CA ARG A 128 14.93 -8.59 6.97
C ARG A 128 13.87 -7.91 7.85
N LEU A 129 12.72 -7.57 7.27
CA LEU A 129 11.60 -7.02 8.05
C LEU A 129 10.82 -8.15 8.73
N PHE A 130 10.40 -7.91 9.96
CA PHE A 130 9.54 -8.80 10.74
C PHE A 130 8.36 -8.00 11.29
N ALA A 131 7.18 -8.62 11.38
CA ALA A 131 6.09 -8.03 12.14
C ALA A 131 6.45 -8.08 13.63
N ALA A 132 6.22 -6.97 14.34
CA ALA A 132 6.49 -6.88 15.77
C ALA A 132 5.70 -7.94 16.55
N ALA A 133 6.29 -8.47 17.62
CA ALA A 133 5.61 -9.44 18.48
C ALA A 133 4.35 -8.82 19.10
N PRO A 134 3.30 -9.60 19.45
CA PRO A 134 2.04 -9.08 20.00
C PRO A 134 2.22 -8.13 21.18
N GLU A 135 3.25 -8.35 21.99
CA GLU A 135 3.61 -7.59 23.19
C GLU A 135 4.17 -6.19 22.86
N GLU A 136 4.88 -6.06 21.73
CA GLU A 136 5.50 -4.81 21.26
C GLU A 136 4.51 -3.94 20.45
N ARG A 137 3.45 -4.55 19.89
CA ARG A 137 2.40 -3.87 19.10
C ARG A 137 1.56 -2.86 19.91
N LEU A 138 1.55 -3.01 21.24
CA LEU A 138 0.72 -2.20 22.13
C LEU A 138 1.38 -0.87 22.52
N THR A 139 2.71 -0.77 22.43
CA THR A 139 3.46 0.40 22.93
C THR A 139 4.19 1.18 21.83
N ALA A 140 4.39 0.59 20.65
CA ALA A 140 5.01 1.27 19.52
C ALA A 140 3.95 1.72 18.49
N GLU A 141 3.93 3.02 18.15
CA GLU A 141 3.21 3.49 16.95
C GLU A 141 3.86 2.94 15.67
N ASP A 142 5.18 2.71 15.72
CA ASP A 142 5.96 2.03 14.70
C ASP A 142 5.75 0.51 14.80
N GLY A 143 5.11 -0.07 13.78
CA GLY A 143 4.93 -1.53 13.66
C GLY A 143 3.51 -1.96 13.34
N ARG A 144 2.50 -1.13 13.57
CA ARG A 144 1.09 -1.50 13.28
C ARG A 144 0.84 -1.80 11.80
N GLY A 145 1.51 -1.09 10.89
CA GLY A 145 1.35 -1.26 9.44
C GLY A 145 1.85 -2.62 8.94
N LEU A 146 3.08 -3.02 9.29
CA LEU A 146 3.60 -4.36 8.95
C LEU A 146 2.76 -5.46 9.59
N ALA A 147 2.28 -5.22 10.79
CA ALA A 147 1.55 -6.19 11.54
C ALA A 147 0.08 -6.33 11.05
N LEU A 148 -0.43 -5.34 10.31
CA LEU A 148 -1.67 -5.40 9.54
C LEU A 148 -1.47 -6.15 8.21
N ILE A 149 -0.33 -5.93 7.53
CA ILE A 149 0.09 -6.71 6.36
C ILE A 149 0.23 -8.18 6.69
N ASP A 150 0.90 -8.50 7.80
CA ASP A 150 1.09 -9.87 8.28
C ASP A 150 -0.23 -10.59 8.57
N SER A 151 -1.23 -9.85 9.06
CA SER A 151 -2.56 -10.39 9.38
C SER A 151 -3.41 -10.64 8.12
N PHE A 152 -3.47 -9.69 7.18
CA PHE A 152 -4.46 -9.73 6.10
C PHE A 152 -3.90 -10.13 4.74
N ALA A 153 -2.59 -10.17 4.55
CA ALA A 153 -2.02 -10.75 3.34
C ALA A 153 -2.11 -12.27 3.38
N THR A 154 -2.26 -12.92 2.21
CA THR A 154 -2.10 -14.37 2.10
C THR A 154 -0.64 -14.76 2.39
N THR A 155 0.31 -13.99 1.84
CA THR A 155 1.74 -14.08 2.16
C THR A 155 2.37 -12.72 1.93
N TRP A 156 3.49 -12.42 2.58
CA TRP A 156 4.24 -11.20 2.36
C TRP A 156 5.74 -11.41 2.62
N GLY A 157 6.55 -10.42 2.25
CA GLY A 157 7.96 -10.42 2.60
C GLY A 157 8.71 -9.22 2.05
N ASP A 158 10.02 -9.25 2.21
CA ASP A 158 10.92 -8.25 1.66
C ASP A 158 12.15 -8.86 0.96
N ASN A 159 12.89 -8.06 0.21
CA ASN A 159 14.13 -8.50 -0.44
C ASN A 159 15.34 -8.54 0.50
N GLY A 160 15.21 -8.12 1.76
CA GLY A 160 16.29 -8.09 2.75
C GLY A 160 17.42 -7.12 2.42
N HIS A 161 17.23 -6.19 1.47
CA HIS A 161 18.29 -5.30 1.00
C HIS A 161 18.12 -3.88 1.56
N PRO A 162 19.07 -3.36 2.36
CA PRO A 162 18.88 -2.10 3.09
C PRO A 162 18.95 -0.85 2.20
N SER A 163 19.67 -0.90 1.07
CA SER A 163 19.83 0.30 0.21
C SER A 163 18.66 0.55 -0.74
N ILE A 164 17.91 -0.49 -1.11
CA ILE A 164 16.71 -0.45 -1.95
C ILE A 164 15.81 -1.56 -1.43
N ARG A 165 14.78 -1.21 -0.66
CA ARG A 165 13.84 -2.21 -0.19
C ARG A 165 12.81 -2.49 -1.26
N LYS A 166 12.42 -3.76 -1.32
CA LYS A 166 11.19 -4.20 -1.98
C LYS A 166 10.39 -4.96 -0.97
N VAL A 167 9.33 -4.34 -0.46
CA VAL A 167 8.37 -4.99 0.41
C VAL A 167 7.15 -5.34 -0.43
N TRP A 168 6.66 -6.56 -0.29
CA TRP A 168 5.56 -7.06 -1.11
C TRP A 168 4.59 -7.88 -0.28
N PHE A 169 3.35 -7.92 -0.74
CA PHE A 169 2.36 -8.87 -0.27
C PHE A 169 1.62 -9.50 -1.45
N HIS A 170 1.18 -10.73 -1.27
CA HIS A 170 0.25 -11.43 -2.14
C HIS A 170 -1.11 -11.53 -1.45
N LEU A 171 -2.17 -11.27 -2.21
CA LEU A 171 -3.54 -11.47 -1.77
C LEU A 171 -4.24 -12.40 -2.77
N ALA A 172 -4.67 -13.57 -2.28
CA ALA A 172 -5.43 -14.52 -3.06
C ALA A 172 -6.85 -13.99 -3.36
N TYR A 173 -7.40 -14.30 -4.53
CA TYR A 173 -8.72 -13.77 -4.93
C TYR A 173 -9.88 -14.22 -4.05
N ASP A 174 -9.76 -15.40 -3.45
CA ASP A 174 -10.70 -15.96 -2.49
C ASP A 174 -10.37 -15.58 -1.04
N LEU A 175 -9.37 -14.72 -0.84
CA LEU A 175 -8.83 -14.32 0.45
C LEU A 175 -8.31 -15.50 1.29
N THR A 176 -8.04 -16.66 0.68
CA THR A 176 -7.44 -17.79 1.38
C THR A 176 -6.10 -17.38 2.01
N GLY A 177 -5.93 -17.73 3.28
CA GLY A 177 -4.75 -17.36 4.09
C GLY A 177 -4.79 -15.95 4.69
N SER A 178 -5.79 -15.14 4.36
CA SER A 178 -6.04 -13.85 5.03
C SER A 178 -6.86 -14.08 6.31
N SER A 179 -6.58 -13.32 7.37
CA SER A 179 -7.47 -13.24 8.54
C SER A 179 -8.64 -12.27 8.36
N TRP A 180 -8.80 -11.67 7.18
CA TRP A 180 -9.96 -10.85 6.88
C TRP A 180 -11.25 -11.70 6.92
N PRO A 181 -12.28 -11.29 7.66
CA PRO A 181 -13.56 -11.99 7.67
C PRO A 181 -14.24 -11.75 6.32
N ALA A 182 -14.04 -12.64 5.36
CA ALA A 182 -14.80 -12.64 4.12
C ALA A 182 -16.28 -12.89 4.46
N ALA A 183 -17.16 -12.00 4.02
CA ALA A 183 -18.60 -12.07 4.25
C ALA A 183 -19.30 -13.18 3.45
#